data_AF-A0AB39M354-F1
#
_entry.id   AF-A0AB39M354-F1
#
_cell.length_a   1.000
_cell.length_b   1.000
_cell.length_c   1.000
_cell.angle_alpha   90.00
_cell.angle_beta   90.00
_cell.angle_gamma   90.00
#
_symmetry.space_group_name_H-M   'P 1'
#
loop_
_entity.id
_entity.type
_entity.pdbx_description
1 polymer ?
#
loop_
_entity_poly.entity_id
_entity_poly.type
_entity_poly.pdbx_seq_one_letter_code
_entity_poly.pdbx_strand_id
1 'polypeptide(L)'
;MKTSSIDLYAVLGLSKDANLAAIRKAFRARMRQTHPDGRPPEDAEAAHKEMVLLNLAYETLRDPGKRAAYDLDRRAARNAKQEQHHEPTPPPTPQPRVILLDPQVVDFGSLFTGETRDQIVTVRLSDNSTIRYAWALTDCGDFWQVVDPQPYCDVSAVRLRLRVGPLSEHDALGLRSDRLRIMVNDLVVVVPVRINVVAAPPPPPPASPPKPRAIVLNPRRINFGSLWPGMKSQEQVVVEARFDDGSPIRAARVLNPAGSFWHVVSGSVARDTARFVIRIQRGPVAPDQPRRQLTEQVQICLDGVIETVWVTAFITTPLAPRLTLANWRDFRLTLLGWFMLLSLLLLVGSVVFSGVYALLND
;
A
#
# COMPACT_ATOMS: atom_id res chain seq x y z
N MET A 1 -65.35 -71.10 8.89
CA MET A 1 -64.07 -71.00 8.13
C MET A 1 -63.86 -69.53 7.77
N LYS A 2 -62.76 -68.91 8.23
CA LYS A 2 -62.41 -67.54 7.82
C LYS A 2 -61.93 -67.58 6.37
N THR A 3 -62.69 -67.01 5.44
CA THR A 3 -62.37 -66.86 4.00
C THR A 3 -61.27 -65.83 3.70
N SER A 4 -60.58 -65.34 4.73
CA SER A 4 -59.67 -64.18 4.67
C SER A 4 -58.44 -64.37 3.78
N SER A 5 -58.12 -65.58 3.30
CA SER A 5 -56.95 -65.81 2.44
C SER A 5 -57.27 -66.13 0.98
N ILE A 6 -58.54 -66.35 0.62
CA ILE A 6 -58.94 -66.80 -0.73
C ILE A 6 -59.72 -65.68 -1.44
N ASP A 7 -59.25 -65.25 -2.60
CA ASP A 7 -59.93 -64.25 -3.42
C ASP A 7 -61.09 -64.89 -4.20
N LEU A 8 -62.33 -64.61 -3.77
CA LEU A 8 -63.54 -65.19 -4.36
C LEU A 8 -63.76 -64.75 -5.81
N TYR A 9 -63.25 -63.58 -6.21
CA TYR A 9 -63.28 -63.14 -7.60
C TYR A 9 -62.31 -63.97 -8.45
N ALA A 10 -61.13 -64.27 -7.91
CA ALA A 10 -60.14 -65.12 -8.58
C ALA A 10 -60.64 -66.56 -8.73
N VAL A 11 -61.38 -67.10 -7.75
CA VAL A 11 -62.02 -68.42 -7.83
C VAL A 11 -62.98 -68.52 -9.03
N LEU A 12 -63.73 -67.46 -9.33
CA LEU A 12 -64.58 -67.40 -10.52
C LEU A 12 -63.84 -66.92 -11.79
N GLY A 13 -62.58 -66.49 -11.67
CA GLY A 13 -61.80 -65.92 -12.77
C GLY A 13 -62.33 -64.57 -13.27
N LEU A 14 -62.89 -63.75 -12.37
CA LEU A 14 -63.51 -62.47 -12.69
C LEU A 14 -62.76 -61.29 -12.07
N SER A 15 -62.93 -60.11 -12.68
CA SER A 15 -62.54 -58.84 -12.04
C SER A 15 -63.53 -58.48 -10.92
N LYS A 16 -63.05 -57.71 -9.93
CA LYS A 16 -63.85 -57.11 -8.86
C LYS A 16 -65.02 -56.26 -9.37
N ASP A 17 -64.90 -55.73 -10.59
CA ASP A 17 -65.91 -54.86 -11.22
C ASP A 17 -66.94 -55.66 -12.02
N ALA A 18 -66.89 -57.00 -11.96
CA ALA A 18 -67.83 -57.86 -12.67
C ALA A 18 -69.27 -57.67 -12.18
N ASN A 19 -70.20 -57.55 -13.13
CA ASN A 19 -71.63 -57.48 -12.84
C ASN A 19 -72.21 -58.87 -12.48
N LEU A 20 -73.43 -58.89 -11.95
CA LEU A 20 -74.09 -60.13 -11.52
C LEU A 20 -74.27 -61.14 -12.68
N ALA A 21 -74.51 -60.65 -13.89
CA ALA A 21 -74.64 -61.49 -15.08
C ALA A 21 -73.33 -62.23 -15.41
N ALA A 22 -72.19 -61.56 -15.31
CA ALA A 22 -70.87 -62.14 -15.49
C ALA A 22 -70.56 -63.19 -14.40
N ILE A 23 -70.91 -62.91 -13.14
CA ILE A 23 -70.76 -63.84 -12.01
C ILE A 23 -71.57 -65.12 -12.26
N ARG A 24 -72.84 -65.01 -12.65
CA ARG A 24 -73.71 -66.16 -12.98
C ARG A 24 -73.21 -66.95 -14.19
N LYS A 25 -72.63 -66.29 -15.19
CA LYS A 25 -72.08 -66.94 -16.39
C LYS A 25 -70.80 -67.70 -16.05
N ALA A 26 -69.87 -67.07 -15.32
CA ALA A 26 -68.61 -67.67 -14.91
C ALA A 26 -68.81 -68.88 -13.99
N PHE A 27 -69.71 -68.77 -13.00
CA PHE A 27 -70.06 -69.89 -12.12
C PHE A 27 -70.58 -71.10 -12.90
N ARG A 28 -71.54 -70.91 -13.81
CA ARG A 28 -72.07 -72.02 -14.65
C ARG A 28 -71.01 -72.62 -15.59
N ALA A 29 -70.08 -71.81 -16.08
CA ALA A 29 -68.99 -72.30 -16.91
C ALA A 29 -68.01 -73.15 -16.09
N ARG A 30 -67.58 -72.65 -14.94
CA ARG A 30 -66.66 -73.35 -14.02
C ARG A 30 -67.28 -74.62 -13.44
N MET A 31 -68.52 -74.59 -12.96
CA MET A 31 -69.20 -75.78 -12.43
C MET A 31 -69.32 -76.91 -13.45
N ARG A 32 -69.49 -76.60 -14.74
CA ARG A 32 -69.50 -77.62 -15.80
C ARG A 32 -68.11 -78.21 -16.06
N GLN A 33 -67.05 -77.42 -15.90
CA GLN A 33 -65.66 -77.87 -16.04
C GLN A 33 -65.20 -78.72 -14.86
N THR A 34 -65.79 -78.49 -13.67
CA THR A 34 -65.41 -79.16 -12.42
C THR A 34 -66.27 -80.39 -12.09
N HIS A 35 -67.31 -80.70 -12.86
CA HIS A 35 -68.23 -81.81 -12.56
C HIS A 35 -67.49 -83.17 -12.50
N PRO A 36 -67.72 -83.99 -11.44
CA PRO A 36 -66.98 -85.24 -11.23
C PRO A 36 -67.32 -86.34 -12.25
N ASP A 37 -68.50 -86.30 -12.89
CA ASP A 37 -68.94 -87.30 -13.88
C ASP A 37 -68.03 -87.44 -15.12
N GLY A 38 -67.04 -86.56 -15.31
CA GLY A 38 -66.07 -86.63 -16.41
C GLY A 38 -64.60 -86.72 -15.97
N ARG A 39 -64.29 -86.93 -14.69
CA ARG A 39 -62.91 -86.95 -14.17
C ARG A 39 -62.52 -88.33 -13.60
N PRO A 40 -61.24 -88.73 -13.71
CA PRO A 40 -60.72 -89.93 -13.04
C PRO A 40 -60.94 -89.90 -11.51
N PRO A 41 -61.10 -91.05 -10.84
CA PRO A 41 -61.39 -91.12 -9.40
C PRO A 41 -60.30 -90.50 -8.50
N GLU A 42 -59.06 -90.42 -8.98
CA GLU A 42 -57.94 -89.75 -8.30
C GLU A 42 -58.11 -88.21 -8.18
N ASP A 43 -58.89 -87.59 -9.08
CA ASP A 43 -59.16 -86.15 -9.09
C ASP A 43 -60.47 -85.77 -8.38
N ALA A 44 -61.24 -86.76 -7.91
CA ALA A 44 -62.57 -86.56 -7.34
C ALA A 44 -62.54 -85.64 -6.10
N GLU A 45 -61.53 -85.78 -5.24
CA GLU A 45 -61.39 -84.92 -4.05
C GLU A 45 -61.05 -83.47 -4.41
N ALA A 46 -60.17 -83.27 -5.40
CA ALA A 46 -59.78 -81.93 -5.86
C ALA A 46 -60.95 -81.22 -6.54
N ALA A 47 -61.70 -81.94 -7.38
CA ALA A 47 -62.92 -81.46 -8.01
C ALA A 47 -63.97 -81.06 -6.96
N HIS A 48 -64.17 -81.88 -5.93
CA HIS A 48 -65.09 -81.56 -4.84
C HIS A 48 -64.68 -80.29 -4.09
N LYS A 49 -63.40 -80.13 -3.73
CA LYS A 49 -62.88 -78.91 -3.07
C LYS A 49 -63.05 -77.67 -3.93
N GLU A 50 -62.78 -77.76 -5.23
CA GLU A 50 -62.98 -76.65 -6.17
C GLU A 50 -64.47 -76.30 -6.32
N MET A 51 -65.38 -77.28 -6.39
CA MET A 51 -66.83 -77.04 -6.41
C MET A 51 -67.33 -76.33 -5.15
N VAL A 52 -66.84 -76.72 -3.97
CA VAL A 52 -67.18 -76.06 -2.71
C VAL A 52 -66.75 -74.58 -2.74
N LEU A 53 -65.55 -74.28 -3.26
CA LEU A 53 -65.08 -72.91 -3.40
C LEU A 53 -65.87 -72.11 -4.45
N LEU A 54 -66.25 -72.73 -5.57
CA LEU A 54 -67.09 -72.10 -6.60
C LEU A 54 -68.48 -71.76 -6.06
N ASN A 55 -69.10 -72.67 -5.30
CA ASN A 55 -70.38 -72.44 -4.65
C ASN A 55 -70.27 -71.29 -3.63
N LEU A 56 -69.24 -71.31 -2.79
CA LEU A 56 -68.97 -70.26 -1.81
C LEU A 56 -68.77 -68.89 -2.48
N ALA A 57 -67.94 -68.84 -3.53
CA ALA A 57 -67.71 -67.61 -4.30
C ALA A 57 -69.00 -67.09 -4.94
N TYR A 58 -69.82 -67.99 -5.51
CA TYR A 58 -71.08 -67.59 -6.12
C TYR A 58 -72.10 -67.10 -5.08
N GLU A 59 -72.25 -67.78 -3.95
CA GLU A 59 -73.19 -67.38 -2.88
C GLU A 59 -72.83 -66.02 -2.26
N THR A 60 -71.54 -65.76 -2.05
CA THR A 60 -71.08 -64.48 -1.49
C THR A 60 -71.15 -63.35 -2.51
N LEU A 61 -70.79 -63.59 -3.78
CA LEU A 61 -70.71 -62.54 -4.81
C LEU A 61 -72.04 -62.25 -5.52
N ARG A 62 -73.00 -63.20 -5.50
CA ARG A 62 -74.35 -63.01 -6.05
C ARG A 62 -75.18 -62.04 -5.21
N ASP A 63 -75.02 -62.09 -3.89
CA ASP A 63 -75.78 -61.26 -2.96
C ASP A 63 -75.08 -59.90 -2.77
N PRO A 64 -75.75 -58.76 -3.07
CA PRO A 64 -75.14 -57.45 -2.96
C PRO A 64 -74.62 -57.11 -1.54
N GLY A 65 -75.33 -57.55 -0.50
CA GLY A 65 -74.96 -57.29 0.90
C GLY A 65 -73.74 -58.10 1.32
N LYS A 66 -73.71 -59.40 1.00
CA LYS A 66 -72.54 -60.26 1.28
C LYS A 66 -71.32 -59.84 0.46
N ARG A 67 -71.51 -59.40 -0.78
CA ARG A 67 -70.43 -58.87 -1.63
C ARG A 67 -69.83 -57.59 -1.05
N ALA A 68 -70.68 -56.66 -0.60
CA ALA A 68 -70.22 -55.42 0.01
C ALA A 68 -69.41 -55.67 1.30
N ALA A 69 -69.88 -56.58 2.15
CA ALA A 69 -69.16 -56.98 3.37
C ALA A 69 -67.80 -57.61 3.04
N TYR A 70 -67.76 -58.52 2.06
CA TYR A 70 -66.52 -59.14 1.59
C TYR A 70 -65.52 -58.11 1.03
N ASP A 71 -66.00 -57.15 0.23
CA ASP A 71 -65.16 -56.10 -0.34
C ASP A 71 -64.62 -55.14 0.73
N LEU A 72 -65.39 -54.88 1.79
CA LEU A 72 -64.97 -54.07 2.94
C LEU A 72 -63.84 -54.75 3.72
N ASP A 73 -64.01 -56.02 4.09
CA ASP A 73 -63.01 -56.80 4.82
C ASP A 73 -61.71 -56.91 4.02
N ARG A 74 -61.81 -57.12 2.70
CA ARG A 74 -60.66 -57.18 1.79
C ARG A 74 -59.90 -55.84 1.72
N ARG A 75 -60.60 -54.71 1.75
CA ARG A 75 -59.97 -53.37 1.79
C ARG A 75 -59.28 -53.11 3.12
N ALA A 76 -59.92 -53.47 4.24
CA ALA A 76 -59.34 -53.33 5.57
C ALA A 76 -58.02 -54.14 5.70
N ALA A 77 -58.02 -55.39 5.23
CA ALA A 77 -56.81 -56.24 5.21
C ALA A 77 -55.69 -55.65 4.33
N ARG A 78 -56.02 -54.97 3.22
CA ARG A 78 -55.03 -54.30 2.37
C ARG A 78 -54.43 -53.06 3.05
N ASN A 79 -55.26 -52.25 3.70
CA ASN A 79 -54.82 -51.05 4.40
C ASN A 79 -53.90 -51.40 5.58
N ALA A 80 -54.25 -52.43 6.37
CA ALA A 80 -53.40 -52.93 7.46
C ALA A 80 -52.02 -53.41 6.96
N LYS A 81 -51.95 -54.00 5.76
CA LYS A 81 -50.68 -54.42 5.15
C LYS A 81 -49.84 -53.25 4.62
N GLN A 82 -50.48 -52.12 4.28
CA GLN A 82 -49.79 -50.89 3.86
C GLN A 82 -49.25 -50.09 5.05
N GLU A 83 -49.97 -50.06 6.18
CA GLU A 83 -49.50 -49.40 7.41
C GLU A 83 -48.27 -50.10 8.02
N GLN A 84 -48.14 -51.42 7.85
CA GLN A 84 -46.96 -52.18 8.29
C GLN A 84 -45.69 -51.93 7.44
N HIS A 85 -45.80 -51.29 6.26
CA HIS A 85 -44.66 -50.98 5.38
C HIS A 85 -44.21 -49.51 5.44
N HIS A 86 -44.84 -48.67 6.27
CA HIS A 86 -44.38 -47.30 6.50
C HIS A 86 -43.49 -47.27 7.75
N GLU A 87 -42.21 -47.58 7.57
CA GLU A 87 -41.18 -47.37 8.58
C GLU A 87 -41.07 -45.85 8.86
N PRO A 88 -41.08 -45.38 10.12
CA PRO A 88 -40.84 -43.98 10.41
C PRO A 88 -39.46 -43.59 9.89
N THR A 89 -39.37 -42.47 9.16
CA THR A 89 -38.08 -41.94 8.68
C THR A 89 -37.09 -41.92 9.85
N PRO A 90 -35.88 -42.50 9.72
CA PRO A 90 -34.91 -42.44 10.80
C PRO A 90 -34.69 -40.97 11.17
N PRO A 91 -34.63 -40.60 12.47
CA PRO A 91 -34.33 -39.24 12.87
C PRO A 91 -33.05 -38.80 12.15
N PRO A 92 -32.95 -37.52 11.72
CA PRO A 92 -31.73 -37.03 11.09
C PRO A 92 -30.56 -37.41 11.99
N THR A 93 -29.60 -38.15 11.45
CA THR A 93 -28.41 -38.56 12.22
C THR A 93 -27.83 -37.30 12.86
N PRO A 94 -27.68 -37.25 14.20
CA PRO A 94 -27.12 -36.08 14.84
C PRO A 94 -25.73 -35.85 14.24
N GLN A 95 -25.54 -34.70 13.59
CA GLN A 95 -24.24 -34.36 13.05
C GLN A 95 -23.25 -34.32 14.23
N PRO A 96 -22.06 -34.93 14.10
CA PRO A 96 -21.08 -34.86 15.17
C PRO A 96 -20.77 -33.39 15.46
N ARG A 97 -20.84 -33.00 16.73
CA ARG A 97 -20.45 -31.65 17.16
C ARG A 97 -18.94 -31.52 16.95
N VAL A 98 -18.55 -30.66 16.02
CA VAL A 98 -17.13 -30.40 15.69
C VAL A 98 -16.74 -29.06 16.29
N ILE A 99 -15.52 -28.99 16.83
CA ILE A 99 -14.93 -27.73 17.27
C ILE A 99 -14.32 -27.04 16.05
N LEU A 100 -14.78 -25.83 15.78
CA LEU A 100 -14.28 -24.96 14.73
C LEU A 100 -13.27 -23.98 15.32
N LEU A 101 -12.10 -23.90 14.68
CA LEU A 101 -11.01 -22.99 15.03
C LEU A 101 -10.81 -21.97 13.93
N ASP A 102 -10.70 -20.71 14.30
CA ASP A 102 -10.37 -19.62 13.40
C ASP A 102 -9.33 -18.68 14.04
N PRO A 103 -8.08 -18.65 13.54
CA PRO A 103 -7.54 -19.52 12.48
C PRO A 103 -7.25 -20.95 12.97
N GLN A 104 -7.16 -21.91 12.05
CA GLN A 104 -6.75 -23.30 12.38
C GLN A 104 -5.27 -23.42 12.78
N VAL A 105 -4.43 -22.47 12.33
CA VAL A 105 -3.01 -22.35 12.67
C VAL A 105 -2.77 -20.89 13.05
N VAL A 106 -2.15 -20.67 14.20
CA VAL A 106 -1.74 -19.33 14.62
C VAL A 106 -0.39 -19.02 13.99
N ASP A 107 -0.39 -18.09 13.05
CA ASP A 107 0.84 -17.61 12.42
C ASP A 107 1.07 -16.15 12.78
N PHE A 108 2.18 -15.88 13.45
CA PHE A 108 2.62 -14.52 13.79
C PHE A 108 3.36 -13.83 12.63
N GLY A 109 3.70 -14.57 11.58
CA GLY A 109 4.45 -14.10 10.43
C GLY A 109 5.94 -13.95 10.74
N SER A 110 6.61 -13.07 9.99
CA SER A 110 8.02 -12.72 10.23
C SER A 110 8.12 -11.56 11.22
N LEU A 111 8.90 -11.74 12.28
CA LEU A 111 9.07 -10.75 13.34
C LEU A 111 10.56 -10.59 13.67
N PHE A 112 10.96 -9.35 13.96
CA PHE A 112 12.31 -9.03 14.41
C PHE A 112 12.45 -9.26 15.93
N THR A 113 13.69 -9.44 16.39
CA THR A 113 14.01 -9.49 17.83
C THR A 113 13.50 -8.22 18.53
N GLY A 114 12.72 -8.38 19.60
CA GLY A 114 12.06 -7.27 20.32
C GLY A 114 10.71 -6.82 19.76
N GLU A 115 10.27 -7.31 18.59
CA GLU A 115 8.92 -7.05 18.08
C GLU A 115 7.90 -7.93 18.83
N THR A 116 6.82 -7.31 19.31
CA THR A 116 5.70 -8.03 19.92
C THR A 116 4.50 -7.99 18.98
N ARG A 117 3.80 -9.12 18.86
CA ARG A 117 2.58 -9.23 18.06
C ARG A 117 1.56 -10.08 18.79
N ASP A 118 0.31 -9.67 18.66
CA ASP A 118 -0.82 -10.42 19.18
C ASP A 118 -1.59 -11.09 18.04
N GLN A 119 -2.10 -12.28 18.31
CA GLN A 119 -3.05 -12.99 17.46
C GLN A 119 -4.21 -13.52 18.29
N ILE A 120 -5.37 -13.65 17.66
CA ILE A 120 -6.57 -14.14 18.32
C ILE A 120 -6.97 -15.47 17.69
N VAL A 121 -7.20 -16.47 18.53
CA VAL A 121 -7.83 -17.73 18.15
C VAL A 121 -9.26 -17.72 18.65
N THR A 122 -10.19 -17.87 17.72
CA THR A 122 -11.61 -18.04 18.02
C THR A 122 -11.97 -19.51 17.98
N VAL A 123 -12.61 -19.99 19.04
CA VAL A 123 -13.09 -21.37 19.17
C VAL A 123 -14.62 -21.35 19.24
N ARG A 124 -15.28 -22.14 18.39
CA ARG A 124 -16.74 -22.25 18.30
C ARG A 124 -17.16 -23.71 18.09
N LEU A 125 -18.41 -24.03 18.41
CA LEU A 125 -19.01 -25.31 18.05
C LEU A 125 -19.72 -25.20 16.69
N SER A 126 -19.67 -26.26 15.88
CA SER A 126 -20.22 -26.27 14.52
C SER A 126 -21.73 -26.03 14.45
N ASP A 127 -22.46 -26.40 15.50
CA ASP A 127 -23.90 -26.19 15.65
C ASP A 127 -24.24 -24.83 16.29
N ASN A 128 -23.25 -23.96 16.52
CA ASN A 128 -23.36 -22.69 17.25
C ASN A 128 -23.97 -22.85 18.67
N SER A 129 -23.91 -24.05 19.24
CA SER A 129 -24.34 -24.25 20.62
C SER A 129 -23.36 -23.60 21.61
N THR A 130 -23.83 -23.43 22.83
CA THR A 130 -23.06 -22.83 23.91
C THR A 130 -21.94 -23.75 24.37
N ILE A 131 -20.73 -23.21 24.48
CA ILE A 131 -19.59 -23.83 25.13
C ILE A 131 -19.77 -23.70 26.65
N ARG A 132 -19.86 -24.84 27.36
CA ARG A 132 -20.08 -24.86 28.82
C ARG A 132 -18.87 -24.33 29.57
N TYR A 133 -17.68 -24.79 29.20
CA TYR A 133 -16.42 -24.27 29.73
C TYR A 133 -15.30 -24.44 28.72
N ALA A 134 -14.40 -23.46 28.64
CA ALA A 134 -13.18 -23.55 27.85
C ALA A 134 -12.05 -22.73 28.43
N TRP A 135 -10.82 -23.25 28.34
CA TRP A 135 -9.62 -22.57 28.83
C TRP A 135 -8.37 -23.13 28.13
N ALA A 136 -7.30 -22.34 28.10
CA ALA A 136 -6.02 -22.79 27.59
C ALA A 136 -5.34 -23.69 28.63
N LEU A 137 -5.06 -24.95 28.26
CA LEU A 137 -4.33 -25.90 29.12
C LEU A 137 -2.88 -25.50 29.32
N THR A 138 -2.36 -24.62 28.47
CA THR A 138 -1.02 -24.08 28.53
C THR A 138 -1.13 -22.58 28.32
N ASP A 139 -0.69 -21.81 29.30
CA ASP A 139 -0.72 -20.34 29.34
C ASP A 139 0.51 -19.71 28.68
N CYS A 140 1.60 -20.45 28.51
CA CYS A 140 2.76 -20.05 27.71
C CYS A 140 3.41 -21.22 26.97
N GLY A 141 4.06 -20.90 25.86
CA GLY A 141 4.91 -21.83 25.11
C GLY A 141 6.29 -21.24 24.87
N ASP A 142 7.01 -21.81 23.91
CA ASP A 142 8.43 -21.49 23.67
C ASP A 142 8.68 -20.02 23.29
N PHE A 143 7.69 -19.35 22.71
CA PHE A 143 7.80 -17.97 22.21
C PHE A 143 6.49 -17.19 22.28
N TRP A 144 5.45 -17.73 22.94
CA TRP A 144 4.12 -17.13 22.99
C TRP A 144 3.51 -17.31 24.38
N GLN A 145 2.58 -16.42 24.74
CA GLN A 145 1.83 -16.49 25.98
C GLN A 145 0.39 -16.05 25.76
N VAL A 146 -0.53 -16.58 26.55
CA VAL A 146 -1.93 -16.15 26.59
C VAL A 146 -2.00 -14.88 27.43
N VAL A 147 -2.51 -13.79 26.86
CA VAL A 147 -2.51 -12.46 27.52
C VAL A 147 -3.47 -12.43 28.71
N ASP A 148 -4.63 -13.08 28.58
CA ASP A 148 -5.67 -13.12 29.59
C ASP A 148 -6.27 -14.53 29.68
N PRO A 149 -5.63 -15.47 30.41
CA PRO A 149 -6.11 -16.84 30.54
C PRO A 149 -7.26 -16.90 31.54
N GLN A 150 -8.46 -16.49 31.13
CA GLN A 150 -9.68 -16.69 31.91
C GLN A 150 -10.46 -17.91 31.39
N PRO A 151 -11.05 -18.73 32.28
CA PRO A 151 -11.99 -19.74 31.86
C PRO A 151 -13.27 -19.07 31.34
N TYR A 152 -13.69 -19.47 30.15
CA TYR A 152 -14.92 -18.99 29.53
C TYR A 152 -16.03 -19.97 29.83
N CYS A 153 -17.14 -19.51 30.37
CA CYS A 153 -18.31 -20.34 30.66
C CYS A 153 -19.54 -19.80 29.94
N ASP A 154 -20.37 -20.71 29.44
CA ASP A 154 -21.66 -20.41 28.82
C ASP A 154 -21.60 -19.37 27.68
N VAL A 155 -20.58 -19.46 26.81
CA VAL A 155 -20.38 -18.57 25.66
C VAL A 155 -20.55 -19.31 24.33
N SER A 156 -21.04 -18.64 23.28
CA SER A 156 -21.14 -19.21 21.92
C SER A 156 -19.81 -19.22 21.16
N ALA A 157 -18.84 -18.42 21.63
CA ALA A 157 -17.50 -18.35 21.06
C ALA A 157 -16.49 -17.94 22.14
N VAL A 158 -15.31 -18.56 22.09
CA VAL A 158 -14.17 -18.26 22.97
C VAL A 158 -13.11 -17.57 22.14
N ARG A 159 -12.59 -16.43 22.59
CA ARG A 159 -11.54 -15.67 21.89
C ARG A 159 -10.29 -15.60 22.76
N LEU A 160 -9.31 -16.44 22.46
CA LEU A 160 -8.03 -16.46 23.16
C LEU A 160 -7.05 -15.53 22.46
N ARG A 161 -6.51 -14.57 23.19
CA ARG A 161 -5.45 -13.67 22.71
C ARG A 161 -4.09 -14.25 23.07
N LEU A 162 -3.33 -14.62 22.05
CA LEU A 162 -1.93 -15.02 22.16
C LEU A 162 -1.05 -13.80 21.84
N ARG A 163 0.03 -13.64 22.60
CA ARG A 163 1.06 -12.63 22.40
C ARG A 163 2.41 -13.30 22.24
N VAL A 164 3.20 -12.83 21.30
CA VAL A 164 4.61 -13.24 21.18
C VAL A 164 5.36 -12.74 22.42
N GLY A 165 6.03 -13.67 23.11
CA GLY A 165 6.90 -13.36 24.24
C GLY A 165 8.13 -12.56 23.79
N PRO A 166 8.91 -12.01 24.73
CA PRO A 166 10.11 -11.26 24.38
C PRO A 166 11.12 -12.17 23.64
N LEU A 167 11.28 -11.95 22.34
CA LEU A 167 12.32 -12.61 21.53
C LEU A 167 13.67 -11.99 21.85
N SER A 168 14.61 -12.82 22.30
CA SER A 168 15.99 -12.46 22.59
C SER A 168 16.85 -12.48 21.33
N GLU A 169 17.96 -11.74 21.32
CA GLU A 169 18.98 -11.85 20.27
C GLU A 169 19.64 -13.25 20.23
N HIS A 170 19.52 -14.00 21.32
CA HIS A 170 19.99 -15.38 21.42
C HIS A 170 18.99 -16.42 20.89
N ASP A 171 17.77 -16.03 20.55
CA ASP A 171 16.81 -16.94 19.93
C ASP A 171 17.27 -17.35 18.53
N ALA A 172 17.12 -18.64 18.21
CA ALA A 172 17.46 -19.15 16.89
C ALA A 172 16.60 -18.47 15.81
N LEU A 173 17.26 -17.93 14.78
CA LEU A 173 16.60 -17.38 13.60
C LEU A 173 15.91 -18.48 12.81
N GLY A 174 14.84 -18.11 12.09
CA GLY A 174 14.08 -18.98 11.21
C GLY A 174 12.71 -19.39 11.78
N LEU A 175 12.11 -20.39 11.15
CA LEU A 175 10.76 -20.86 11.48
C LEU A 175 10.78 -21.65 12.79
N ARG A 176 10.02 -21.17 13.78
CA ARG A 176 9.74 -21.86 15.04
C ARG A 176 8.27 -22.27 15.08
N SER A 177 8.01 -23.43 15.66
CA SER A 177 6.67 -23.99 15.78
C SER A 177 6.46 -24.61 17.16
N ASP A 178 5.29 -24.40 17.72
CA ASP A 178 4.86 -24.94 19.01
C ASP A 178 3.35 -25.27 18.96
N ARG A 179 2.76 -25.74 20.06
CA ARG A 179 1.39 -26.23 20.13
C ARG A 179 0.65 -25.65 21.32
N LEU A 180 -0.37 -24.84 21.06
CA LEU A 180 -1.36 -24.44 22.05
C LEU A 180 -2.37 -25.57 22.26
N ARG A 181 -2.62 -25.96 23.51
CA ARG A 181 -3.69 -26.90 23.88
C ARG A 181 -4.84 -26.15 24.54
N ILE A 182 -6.05 -26.37 24.06
CA ILE A 182 -7.27 -25.72 24.56
C ILE A 182 -8.23 -26.82 25.01
N MET A 183 -8.70 -26.75 26.25
CA MET A 183 -9.81 -27.56 26.72
C MET A 183 -11.12 -26.88 26.33
N VAL A 184 -12.05 -27.61 25.72
CA VAL A 184 -13.38 -27.12 25.33
C VAL A 184 -14.39 -28.19 25.69
N ASN A 185 -15.22 -27.93 26.70
CA ASN A 185 -16.04 -28.94 27.36
C ASN A 185 -15.14 -30.14 27.77
N ASP A 186 -15.35 -31.31 27.19
CA ASP A 186 -14.61 -32.54 27.50
C ASP A 186 -13.53 -32.89 26.46
N LEU A 187 -13.26 -31.99 25.52
CA LEU A 187 -12.35 -32.23 24.39
C LEU A 187 -11.12 -31.32 24.46
N VAL A 188 -9.96 -31.92 24.22
CA VAL A 188 -8.70 -31.18 24.05
C VAL A 188 -8.45 -30.95 22.58
N VAL A 189 -8.30 -29.68 22.21
CA VAL A 189 -7.95 -29.26 20.86
C VAL A 189 -6.53 -28.72 20.85
N VAL A 190 -5.76 -29.10 19.83
CA VAL A 190 -4.38 -28.67 19.67
C VAL A 190 -4.29 -27.75 18.47
N VAL A 191 -3.86 -26.52 18.71
CA VAL A 191 -3.68 -25.48 17.70
C VAL A 191 -2.18 -25.29 17.46
N PRO A 192 -1.67 -25.54 16.25
CA PRO A 192 -0.28 -25.22 15.91
C PRO A 192 -0.05 -23.71 15.95
N VAL A 193 1.04 -23.30 16.58
CA VAL A 193 1.47 -21.91 16.69
C VAL A 193 2.83 -21.79 16.00
N ARG A 194 3.02 -20.79 15.14
CA ARG A 194 4.28 -20.60 14.40
C ARG A 194 4.68 -19.13 14.30
N ILE A 195 5.98 -18.92 14.19
CA ILE A 195 6.62 -17.62 14.00
C ILE A 195 7.88 -17.81 13.14
N ASN A 196 8.21 -16.82 12.32
CA ASN A 196 9.49 -16.76 11.63
C ASN A 196 10.34 -15.64 12.24
N VAL A 197 11.37 -16.00 13.00
CA VAL A 197 12.25 -15.00 13.64
C VAL A 197 13.30 -14.55 12.63
N VAL A 198 13.31 -13.26 12.33
CA VAL A 198 14.24 -12.65 11.36
C VAL A 198 15.20 -11.70 12.07
N ALA A 199 16.42 -11.60 11.56
CA ALA A 199 17.40 -10.66 12.09
C ALA A 199 16.89 -9.22 11.95
N ALA A 200 17.03 -8.42 13.00
CA ALA A 200 16.68 -7.01 12.96
C ALA A 200 17.40 -6.31 11.78
N PRO A 201 16.71 -5.42 11.04
CA PRO A 201 17.36 -4.66 9.99
C PRO A 201 18.51 -3.85 10.61
N PRO A 202 19.64 -3.68 9.91
CA PRO A 202 20.73 -2.86 10.41
C PRO A 202 20.19 -1.46 10.72
N PRO A 203 20.66 -0.81 11.80
CA PRO A 203 20.23 0.54 12.14
C PRO A 203 20.47 1.45 10.93
N PRO A 204 19.56 2.40 10.65
CA PRO A 204 19.76 3.34 9.56
C PRO A 204 21.11 4.06 9.76
N PRO A 205 21.83 4.36 8.67
CA PRO A 205 23.06 5.14 8.78
C PRO A 205 22.77 6.45 9.52
N PRO A 206 23.72 6.94 10.33
CA PRO A 206 23.53 8.20 11.04
C PRO A 206 23.13 9.28 10.05
N ALA A 207 22.08 10.04 10.40
CA ALA A 207 21.60 11.14 9.56
C ALA A 207 22.79 12.01 9.18
N SER A 208 22.94 12.29 7.87
CA SER A 208 23.99 13.19 7.41
C SER A 208 23.88 14.51 8.19
N PRO A 209 25.00 15.10 8.66
CA PRO A 209 24.94 16.34 9.40
C PRO A 209 24.16 17.37 8.58
N PRO A 210 23.30 18.19 9.22
CA PRO A 210 22.54 19.20 8.51
C PRO A 210 23.50 20.07 7.72
N LYS A 211 23.23 20.24 6.41
CA LYS A 211 24.06 21.04 5.52
C LYS A 211 24.27 22.42 6.17
N PRO A 212 25.52 22.90 6.32
CA PRO A 212 25.76 24.20 6.91
C PRO A 212 25.04 25.27 6.07
N ARG A 213 24.31 26.16 6.74
CA ARG A 213 23.63 27.29 6.09
C ARG A 213 24.64 28.12 5.32
N ALA A 214 24.36 28.43 4.06
CA ALA A 214 25.23 29.23 3.22
C ALA A 214 24.62 30.61 2.99
N ILE A 215 25.46 31.65 2.90
CA ILE A 215 24.98 32.99 2.53
C ILE A 215 25.05 33.13 1.02
N VAL A 216 23.94 33.51 0.41
CA VAL A 216 23.84 33.90 -0.99
C VAL A 216 23.98 35.42 -1.08
N LEU A 217 24.97 35.88 -1.84
CA LEU A 217 25.31 37.29 -2.03
C LEU A 217 24.93 37.75 -3.44
N ASN A 218 24.32 38.92 -3.56
CA ASN A 218 23.97 39.54 -4.83
C ASN A 218 24.28 41.04 -4.82
N PRO A 219 25.32 41.52 -5.53
CA PRO A 219 26.29 40.74 -6.31
C PRO A 219 27.41 40.12 -5.43
N ARG A 220 28.01 39.00 -5.89
CA ARG A 220 29.21 38.39 -5.27
C ARG A 220 30.52 39.11 -5.59
N ARG A 221 30.53 39.91 -6.65
CA ARG A 221 31.67 40.73 -7.09
C ARG A 221 31.17 42.12 -7.46
N ILE A 222 31.80 43.14 -6.90
CA ILE A 222 31.52 44.54 -7.17
C ILE A 222 32.65 45.08 -8.01
N ASN A 223 32.33 45.66 -9.16
CA ASN A 223 33.30 46.37 -9.98
C ASN A 223 32.90 47.84 -10.08
N PHE A 224 33.71 48.69 -9.45
CA PHE A 224 33.55 50.14 -9.43
C PHE A 224 34.20 50.83 -10.65
N GLY A 225 34.68 50.06 -11.63
CA GLY A 225 35.28 50.60 -12.83
C GLY A 225 36.55 51.40 -12.55
N SER A 226 36.72 52.50 -13.27
CA SER A 226 37.95 53.30 -13.24
C SER A 226 37.87 54.43 -12.21
N LEU A 227 38.93 54.57 -11.41
CA LEU A 227 39.15 55.62 -10.42
C LEU A 227 40.15 56.63 -10.98
N TRP A 228 39.81 57.92 -10.92
CA TRP A 228 40.69 59.02 -11.31
C TRP A 228 40.71 60.16 -10.27
N PRO A 229 41.81 60.93 -10.20
CA PRO A 229 41.91 62.07 -9.29
C PRO A 229 40.77 63.08 -9.50
N GLY A 230 40.14 63.53 -8.42
CA GLY A 230 39.08 64.54 -8.46
C GLY A 230 37.65 64.02 -8.72
N MET A 231 37.45 62.72 -8.98
CA MET A 231 36.11 62.12 -9.11
C MET A 231 35.25 62.43 -7.87
N LYS A 232 33.97 62.83 -8.07
CA LYS A 232 33.00 62.97 -6.97
C LYS A 232 32.46 61.58 -6.63
N SER A 233 32.41 61.21 -5.35
CA SER A 233 31.91 59.90 -4.92
C SER A 233 30.40 59.79 -5.20
N GLN A 234 30.04 59.12 -6.29
CA GLN A 234 28.63 58.89 -6.61
C GLN A 234 28.28 57.41 -6.83
N GLU A 235 29.25 56.56 -7.19
CA GLU A 235 28.96 55.14 -7.38
C GLU A 235 28.77 54.42 -6.04
N GLN A 236 27.58 53.84 -5.92
CA GLN A 236 27.15 53.01 -4.79
C GLN A 236 26.62 51.70 -5.36
N VAL A 237 26.99 50.60 -4.72
CA VAL A 237 26.49 49.27 -5.07
C VAL A 237 25.80 48.70 -3.84
N VAL A 238 24.56 48.24 -4.04
CA VAL A 238 23.80 47.54 -3.00
C VAL A 238 24.16 46.07 -3.08
N VAL A 239 24.63 45.52 -1.98
CA VAL A 239 24.85 44.09 -1.81
C VAL A 239 23.72 43.53 -0.96
N GLU A 240 22.95 42.62 -1.53
CA GLU A 240 21.94 41.83 -0.83
C GLU A 240 22.57 40.51 -0.35
N ALA A 241 22.35 40.16 0.91
CA ALA A 241 22.81 38.93 1.54
C ALA A 241 21.61 38.21 2.18
N ARG A 242 21.45 36.92 1.90
CA ARG A 242 20.38 36.07 2.44
C ARG A 242 20.88 34.66 2.69
N PHE A 243 20.23 33.90 3.57
CA PHE A 243 20.52 32.47 3.68
C PHE A 243 19.93 31.68 2.49
N ASP A 244 20.61 30.61 2.08
CA ASP A 244 20.16 29.73 0.99
C ASP A 244 18.85 29.01 1.28
N ASP A 245 18.56 28.75 2.57
CA ASP A 245 17.33 28.15 3.07
C ASP A 245 16.18 29.15 3.29
N GLY A 246 16.39 30.45 3.03
CA GLY A 246 15.39 31.51 3.28
C GLY A 246 15.09 31.75 4.76
N SER A 247 15.93 31.24 5.67
CA SER A 247 15.76 31.46 7.10
C SER A 247 15.88 32.94 7.48
N PRO A 248 15.19 33.38 8.55
CA PRO A 248 15.21 34.78 8.93
C PRO A 248 16.57 35.17 9.51
N ILE A 249 17.00 36.39 9.21
CA ILE A 249 18.26 36.97 9.67
C ILE A 249 18.01 37.71 10.98
N ARG A 250 18.74 37.37 12.06
CA ARG A 250 18.61 38.09 13.34
C ARG A 250 19.61 39.22 13.47
N ALA A 251 20.82 39.01 12.96
CA ALA A 251 21.92 39.96 12.99
C ALA A 251 22.71 39.91 11.68
N ALA A 252 22.96 41.09 11.10
CA ALA A 252 23.80 41.23 9.92
C ALA A 252 24.81 42.36 10.14
N ARG A 253 26.07 42.13 9.79
CA ARG A 253 27.12 43.16 9.87
C ARG A 253 28.22 42.92 8.85
N VAL A 254 28.88 44.01 8.44
CA VAL A 254 30.14 43.93 7.70
C VAL A 254 31.29 43.95 8.72
N LEU A 255 32.17 42.95 8.67
CA LEU A 255 33.27 42.81 9.64
C LEU A 255 34.40 43.82 9.39
N ASN A 256 34.62 44.18 8.12
CA ASN A 256 35.55 45.20 7.70
C ASN A 256 34.79 46.33 6.97
N PRO A 257 34.26 47.33 7.69
CA PRO A 257 33.35 48.32 7.11
C PRO A 257 34.03 49.35 6.18
N ALA A 258 35.35 49.36 6.09
CA ALA A 258 36.11 50.22 5.19
C ALA A 258 37.37 49.51 4.67
N GLY A 259 37.77 49.88 3.46
CA GLY A 259 38.99 49.46 2.78
C GLY A 259 39.78 50.66 2.28
N SER A 260 40.78 50.43 1.41
CA SER A 260 41.66 51.52 0.96
C SER A 260 40.97 52.48 -0.02
N PHE A 261 39.88 52.06 -0.66
CA PHE A 261 39.17 52.84 -1.69
C PHE A 261 37.64 52.73 -1.61
N TRP A 262 37.09 52.09 -0.58
CA TRP A 262 35.66 51.89 -0.39
C TRP A 262 35.27 51.91 1.09
N HIS A 263 34.01 52.20 1.38
CA HIS A 263 33.42 52.10 2.71
C HIS A 263 31.95 51.70 2.63
N VAL A 264 31.43 51.12 3.71
CA VAL A 264 30.01 50.82 3.88
C VAL A 264 29.30 52.09 4.35
N VAL A 265 28.28 52.51 3.62
CA VAL A 265 27.48 53.72 3.90
C VAL A 265 26.34 53.39 4.86
N SER A 266 25.64 52.29 4.60
CA SER A 266 24.50 51.86 5.41
C SER A 266 24.31 50.34 5.31
N GLY A 267 23.70 49.79 6.34
CA GLY A 267 23.22 48.41 6.39
C GLY A 267 21.79 48.40 6.91
N SER A 268 20.92 47.62 6.28
CA SER A 268 19.54 47.40 6.74
C SER A 268 19.23 45.91 6.70
N VAL A 269 18.50 45.40 7.70
CA VAL A 269 18.11 43.99 7.78
C VAL A 269 16.59 43.91 7.71
N ALA A 270 16.09 43.26 6.66
CA ALA A 270 14.71 42.78 6.57
C ALA A 270 14.65 41.33 7.07
N ARG A 271 13.45 40.77 7.18
CA ARG A 271 13.21 39.44 7.78
C ARG A 271 14.14 38.35 7.24
N ASP A 272 14.38 38.31 5.94
CA ASP A 272 15.15 37.26 5.24
C ASP A 272 16.32 37.80 4.40
N THR A 273 16.50 39.13 4.37
CA THR A 273 17.43 39.79 3.46
C THR A 273 18.13 40.95 4.17
N ALA A 274 19.46 40.92 4.22
CA ALA A 274 20.28 42.04 4.63
C ALA A 274 20.77 42.81 3.40
N ARG A 275 20.69 44.14 3.42
CA ARG A 275 21.18 45.02 2.36
C ARG A 275 22.29 45.90 2.89
N PHE A 276 23.41 45.93 2.19
CA PHE A 276 24.56 46.77 2.50
C PHE A 276 24.86 47.70 1.32
N VAL A 277 24.94 49.00 1.57
CA VAL A 277 25.30 49.99 0.55
C VAL A 277 26.80 50.25 0.65
N ILE A 278 27.54 49.85 -0.37
CA ILE A 278 28.99 50.03 -0.44
C ILE A 278 29.29 51.16 -1.43
N ARG A 279 30.09 52.13 -1.01
CA ARG A 279 30.44 53.32 -1.79
C ARG A 279 31.94 53.43 -1.94
N ILE A 280 32.37 53.93 -3.09
CA ILE A 280 33.77 54.34 -3.30
C ILE A 280 34.13 55.48 -2.34
N GLN A 281 35.22 55.32 -1.60
CA GLN A 281 35.79 56.37 -0.77
C GLN A 281 36.86 57.15 -1.55
N ARG A 282 36.88 58.47 -1.36
CA ARG A 282 37.91 59.36 -1.87
C ARG A 282 39.20 59.16 -1.04
N GLY A 283 39.95 58.09 -1.29
CA GLY A 283 41.33 57.96 -0.83
C GLY A 283 42.29 58.68 -1.79
N PRO A 284 43.50 59.12 -1.36
CA PRO A 284 44.39 59.93 -2.18
C PRO A 284 44.99 59.05 -3.29
N VAL A 285 44.31 58.94 -4.43
CA VAL A 285 44.98 58.50 -5.66
C VAL A 285 45.94 59.63 -6.01
N ALA A 286 47.21 59.47 -5.60
CA ALA A 286 48.26 60.41 -5.96
C ALA A 286 48.31 60.51 -7.49
N PRO A 287 48.50 61.72 -8.06
CA PRO A 287 48.47 61.91 -9.51
C PRO A 287 49.49 61.01 -10.25
N ASP A 288 50.56 60.58 -9.58
CA ASP A 288 51.65 59.78 -10.15
C ASP A 288 51.51 58.26 -9.89
N GLN A 289 50.36 57.78 -9.40
CA GLN A 289 50.19 56.36 -9.09
C GLN A 289 50.09 55.51 -10.37
N PRO A 290 50.86 54.41 -10.51
CA PRO A 290 50.82 53.57 -11.70
C PRO A 290 49.45 52.92 -11.89
N ARG A 291 49.07 52.70 -13.16
CA ARG A 291 47.83 51.98 -13.51
C ARG A 291 47.83 50.61 -12.83
N ARG A 292 46.86 50.39 -11.95
CA ARG A 292 46.78 49.17 -11.16
C ARG A 292 45.33 48.81 -10.86
N GLN A 293 45.04 47.52 -10.86
CA GLN A 293 43.80 46.99 -10.33
C GLN A 293 43.90 46.87 -8.80
N LEU A 294 42.97 47.52 -8.10
CA LEU A 294 42.76 47.35 -6.67
C LEU A 294 41.70 46.26 -6.48
N THR A 295 41.99 45.28 -5.61
CA THR A 295 41.06 44.20 -5.29
C THR A 295 41.10 43.98 -3.79
N GLU A 296 39.97 44.19 -3.13
CA GLU A 296 39.81 44.04 -1.69
C GLU A 296 38.60 43.17 -1.36
N GLN A 297 38.62 42.57 -0.19
CA GLN A 297 37.55 41.69 0.30
C GLN A 297 36.63 42.47 1.23
N VAL A 298 35.33 42.20 1.17
CA VAL A 298 34.32 42.65 2.14
C VAL A 298 33.72 41.41 2.77
N GLN A 299 33.87 41.27 4.08
CA GLN A 299 33.36 40.15 4.85
C GLN A 299 32.00 40.50 5.44
N ILE A 300 30.96 39.81 4.95
CA ILE A 300 29.58 39.97 5.43
C ILE A 300 29.27 38.80 6.36
N CYS A 301 28.80 39.13 7.56
CA CYS A 301 28.42 38.17 8.59
C CYS A 301 26.90 38.21 8.81
N LEU A 302 26.24 37.06 8.64
CA LEU A 302 24.82 36.84 9.00
C LEU A 302 24.77 35.79 10.11
N ASP A 303 24.26 36.14 11.29
CA ASP A 303 24.12 35.24 12.45
C ASP A 303 25.35 34.35 12.77
N GLY A 304 26.56 34.87 12.52
CA GLY A 304 27.82 34.18 12.74
C GLY A 304 28.39 33.44 11.52
N VAL A 305 27.61 33.24 10.45
CA VAL A 305 28.10 32.73 9.16
C VAL A 305 28.76 33.89 8.42
N ILE A 306 29.92 33.66 7.79
CA ILE A 306 30.70 34.68 7.09
C ILE A 306 30.79 34.31 5.62
N GLU A 307 30.52 35.27 4.75
CA GLU A 307 30.77 35.17 3.32
C GLU A 307 31.50 36.40 2.79
N THR A 308 32.23 36.23 1.69
CA THR A 308 33.12 37.27 1.16
C THR A 308 32.62 37.80 -0.18
N VAL A 309 32.47 39.12 -0.26
CA VAL A 309 32.28 39.87 -1.51
C VAL A 309 33.60 40.45 -1.94
N TRP A 310 33.94 40.33 -3.23
CA TRP A 310 35.13 40.96 -3.78
C TRP A 310 34.79 42.32 -4.37
N VAL A 311 35.58 43.33 -4.05
CA VAL A 311 35.45 44.68 -4.57
C VAL A 311 36.67 45.01 -5.42
N THR A 312 36.44 45.39 -6.66
CA THR A 312 37.49 45.73 -7.62
C THR A 312 37.32 47.13 -8.16
N ALA A 313 38.43 47.83 -8.35
CA ALA A 313 38.50 49.12 -9.04
C ALA A 313 39.82 49.26 -9.79
N PHE A 314 39.88 50.13 -10.80
CA PHE A 314 41.05 50.34 -11.66
C PHE A 314 41.57 51.77 -11.51
N ILE A 315 42.80 51.97 -11.06
CA ILE A 315 43.42 53.30 -11.11
C ILE A 315 43.79 53.59 -12.57
N THR A 316 43.19 54.62 -13.16
CA THR A 316 43.51 55.07 -14.51
C THR A 316 43.94 56.53 -14.50
N THR A 317 45.01 56.83 -15.22
CA THR A 317 45.37 58.22 -15.59
C THR A 317 44.26 58.81 -16.46
N PRO A 318 43.82 60.07 -16.23
CA PRO A 318 42.82 60.70 -17.09
C PRO A 318 43.30 60.69 -18.55
N LEU A 319 42.37 60.47 -19.48
CA LEU A 319 42.64 60.47 -20.91
C LEU A 319 42.92 61.92 -21.37
N ALA A 320 44.18 62.37 -21.25
CA ALA A 320 44.69 63.69 -21.61
C ALA A 320 43.97 64.91 -20.95
N PRO A 321 44.65 66.03 -20.70
CA PRO A 321 43.96 67.24 -20.27
C PRO A 321 42.98 67.66 -21.38
N ARG A 322 41.75 68.02 -21.00
CA ARG A 322 40.90 68.86 -21.86
C ARG A 322 41.77 70.05 -22.28
N LEU A 323 41.85 70.33 -23.58
CA LEU A 323 42.51 71.55 -24.10
C LEU A 323 41.91 72.75 -23.36
N THR A 324 42.61 73.24 -22.35
CA THR A 324 42.30 74.52 -21.72
C THR A 324 42.92 75.62 -22.58
N LEU A 325 42.34 76.82 -22.53
CA LEU A 325 42.82 77.97 -23.29
C LEU A 325 44.32 78.26 -23.06
N ALA A 326 44.85 77.90 -21.90
CA ALA A 326 46.27 78.05 -21.55
C ALA A 326 47.20 77.14 -22.36
N ASN A 327 46.82 75.87 -22.58
CA ASN A 327 47.66 74.89 -23.28
C ASN A 327 47.54 74.97 -24.82
N TRP A 328 46.59 75.76 -25.33
CA TRP A 328 46.35 75.89 -26.75
C TRP A 328 47.45 76.70 -27.47
N ARG A 329 48.09 77.63 -26.75
CA ARG A 329 49.15 78.48 -27.31
C ARG A 329 50.45 77.72 -27.55
N ASP A 330 50.83 76.86 -26.61
CA ASP A 330 52.06 76.06 -26.70
C ASP A 330 51.92 74.92 -27.72
N PHE A 331 50.71 74.35 -27.85
CA PHE A 331 50.40 73.38 -28.90
C PHE A 331 50.46 74.02 -30.30
N ARG A 332 49.97 75.26 -30.46
CA ARG A 332 50.09 75.99 -31.74
C ARG A 332 51.54 76.28 -32.11
N LEU A 333 52.37 76.70 -31.16
CA LEU A 333 53.78 77.06 -31.40
C LEU A 333 54.62 75.84 -31.83
N THR A 334 54.39 74.69 -31.21
CA THR A 334 55.07 73.44 -31.58
C THR A 334 54.66 72.95 -32.97
N LEU A 335 53.38 73.04 -33.33
CA LEU A 335 52.88 72.63 -34.65
C LEU A 335 53.38 73.56 -35.77
N LEU A 336 53.42 74.87 -35.53
CA LEU A 336 53.99 75.84 -36.48
C LEU A 336 55.50 75.63 -36.66
N GLY A 337 56.22 75.31 -35.59
CA GLY A 337 57.65 74.99 -35.63
C GLY A 337 57.94 73.76 -36.49
N TRP A 338 57.15 72.69 -36.33
CA TRP A 338 57.26 71.50 -37.18
C TRP A 338 56.97 71.78 -38.66
N PHE A 339 55.97 72.62 -38.94
CA PHE A 339 55.64 73.03 -40.31
C PHE A 339 56.76 73.83 -40.96
N MET A 340 57.37 74.78 -40.22
CA MET A 340 58.52 75.56 -40.69
C MET A 340 59.73 74.68 -40.96
N LEU A 341 60.01 73.70 -40.09
CA LEU A 341 61.15 72.80 -40.23
C LEU A 341 60.99 71.84 -41.43
N LEU A 342 59.76 71.35 -41.66
CA LEU A 342 59.44 70.54 -42.84
C LEU A 342 59.55 71.37 -44.14
N SER A 343 59.08 72.62 -44.13
CA SER A 343 59.21 73.54 -45.27
C SER A 343 60.67 73.84 -45.60
N LEU A 344 61.50 74.07 -44.56
CA LEU A 344 62.93 74.28 -44.72
C LEU A 344 63.63 73.04 -45.31
N LEU A 345 63.29 71.83 -44.84
CA LEU A 345 63.84 70.58 -45.38
C LEU A 345 63.46 70.37 -46.85
N LEU A 346 62.22 70.67 -47.24
CA LEU A 346 61.78 70.60 -48.63
C LEU A 346 62.49 71.63 -49.51
N LEU A 347 62.73 72.84 -49.00
CA LEU A 347 63.46 73.88 -49.72
C LEU A 347 64.94 73.50 -49.92
N VAL A 348 65.61 73.01 -48.88
CA VAL A 348 67.00 72.52 -48.97
C VAL A 348 67.09 71.33 -49.92
N GLY A 349 66.13 70.39 -49.84
CA GLY A 349 66.04 69.27 -50.77
C GLY A 349 65.89 69.71 -52.23
N SER A 350 65.07 70.73 -52.50
CA SER A 350 64.90 71.29 -53.84
C SER A 350 66.17 71.94 -54.39
N VAL A 351 66.90 72.69 -53.56
CA VAL A 351 68.17 73.33 -53.98
C VAL A 351 69.26 72.30 -54.28
N VAL A 352 69.41 71.27 -53.43
CA VAL A 352 70.37 70.19 -53.67
C VAL A 352 70.01 69.41 -54.94
N PHE A 353 68.72 69.11 -55.14
CA PHE A 353 68.26 68.40 -56.33
C PHE A 353 68.50 69.20 -57.61
N SER A 354 68.22 70.51 -57.60
CA SER A 354 68.47 71.39 -58.74
C SER A 354 69.97 71.54 -59.06
N GLY A 355 70.82 71.65 -58.03
CA GLY A 355 72.28 71.73 -58.21
C GLY A 355 72.90 70.43 -58.75
N VAL A 356 72.44 69.27 -58.28
CA VAL A 356 72.87 67.96 -58.81
C VAL A 356 72.38 67.73 -60.23
N TYR A 357 71.15 68.18 -60.56
CA TYR A 357 70.60 68.07 -61.91
C TYR A 357 71.35 68.95 -62.92
N ALA A 358 71.79 70.15 -62.52
CA ALA A 358 72.63 71.00 -63.36
C ALA A 358 74.01 70.39 -63.63
N LEU A 359 74.63 69.76 -62.62
CA LEU A 359 75.96 69.16 -62.76
C LEU A 359 75.97 67.85 -63.59
N LEU A 360 74.82 67.22 -63.80
CA LEU A 360 74.66 66.01 -64.61
C LEU A 360 74.27 66.31 -66.08
N ASN A 361 73.91 67.56 -66.39
CA ASN A 361 73.44 68.00 -67.71
C ASN A 361 74.40 68.97 -68.44
N ASP A 362 75.53 69.33 -67.83
CA ASP A 362 76.72 69.93 -68.47
C ASP A 362 77.79 68.85 -68.68
#